data_AF-A0A3P3D1N5-F1
#
_entry.id   AF-A0A3P3D1N5-F1
#
_cell.length_a   1.000
_cell.length_b   1.000
_cell.length_c   1.000
_cell.angle_alpha   90.00
_cell.angle_beta   90.00
_cell.angle_gamma   90.00
#
_symmetry.space_group_name_H-M   'P 1'
#
loop_
_entity.id
_entity.type
_entity.pdbx_description
1 polymer ?
#
loop_
_entity_poly.entity_id
_entity_poly.type
_entity_poly.pdbx_seq_one_letter_code
_entity_poly.pdbx_strand_id
1 'polypeptide(L)'
;MNEDAKDPLFTHVEPLVQFRAKDLANALARGGVPYSTASARIQNYSKQNLIHVRGRVGEGKNSPNIYGITDVAAALMLSGLQDCGVADQEVLNIASSALYYWYLGQQARSPHPILAALSDTLDGTEWALQLRFMRHSQTQARYVLRNFGRLDQEAFWAGAENVKDPEWSSVGEVLITTAPLHALRSLIAPPAGMN
;
A
#
# COMPACT_ATOMS: atom_id res chain seq x y z
N MET A 1 33.50 -2.29 -6.53
CA MET A 1 32.94 -1.47 -5.43
C MET A 1 31.54 -2.01 -5.17
N ASN A 2 31.31 -2.62 -4.00
CA ASN A 2 29.98 -3.07 -3.59
C ASN A 2 29.18 -1.85 -3.13
N GLU A 3 28.33 -1.31 -4.01
CA GLU A 3 27.28 -0.34 -3.64
C GLU A 3 25.97 -1.07 -3.29
N ASP A 4 26.07 -2.03 -2.37
CA ASP A 4 24.93 -2.80 -1.85
C ASP A 4 24.51 -2.27 -0.47
N ALA A 5 24.61 -0.94 -0.28
CA ALA A 5 23.98 -0.27 0.84
C ALA A 5 22.49 -0.08 0.51
N LYS A 6 21.73 -1.18 0.65
CA LYS A 6 20.28 -1.11 0.84
C LYS A 6 20.04 -0.26 2.07
N ASP A 7 19.81 1.02 1.89
CA ASP A 7 19.06 1.78 2.89
C ASP A 7 17.81 0.94 3.18
N PRO A 8 17.58 0.48 4.42
CA PRO A 8 16.36 -0.23 4.73
C PRO A 8 15.23 0.67 4.29
N LEU A 9 14.28 0.13 3.52
CA LEU A 9 13.18 0.87 2.87
C LEU A 9 12.39 1.81 3.82
N PHE A 10 12.65 1.75 5.13
CA PHE A 10 11.89 2.31 6.23
C PHE A 10 12.72 3.13 7.23
N THR A 11 13.93 3.58 6.89
CA THR A 11 14.75 4.42 7.79
C THR A 11 14.33 5.88 7.87
N HIS A 12 13.39 6.34 7.05
CA HIS A 12 12.90 7.71 7.11
C HIS A 12 12.00 7.94 8.33
N VAL A 13 12.07 9.16 8.85
CA VAL A 13 11.18 9.63 9.90
C VAL A 13 9.81 9.94 9.27
N GLU A 14 8.79 9.18 9.64
CA GLU A 14 7.41 9.47 9.25
C GLU A 14 6.91 10.77 9.91
N PRO A 15 6.02 11.53 9.26
CA PRO A 15 5.36 12.69 9.88
C PRO A 15 4.75 12.27 11.23
N LEU A 16 5.02 13.05 12.28
CA LEU A 16 4.99 12.75 13.72
C LEU A 16 3.75 12.03 14.33
N VAL A 17 2.71 11.72 13.56
CA VAL A 17 1.52 11.01 14.07
C VAL A 17 1.77 9.50 14.07
N GLN A 18 1.93 8.96 15.28
CA GLN A 18 2.01 7.52 15.53
C GLN A 18 0.63 6.94 15.76
N PHE A 19 0.29 5.89 15.02
CA PHE A 19 -1.01 5.22 15.10
C PHE A 19 -0.90 3.86 15.78
N ARG A 20 -1.94 3.45 16.51
CA ARG A 20 -2.08 2.10 17.06
C ARG A 20 -2.99 1.27 16.17
N ALA A 21 -2.93 -0.05 16.32
CA ALA A 21 -3.79 -0.97 15.55
C ALA A 21 -5.30 -0.62 15.61
N LYS A 22 -5.78 -0.08 16.74
CA LYS A 22 -7.17 0.39 16.88
C LYS A 22 -7.50 1.56 15.94
N ASP A 23 -6.55 2.46 15.71
CA ASP A 23 -6.74 3.65 14.89
C ASP A 23 -6.81 3.26 13.41
N LEU A 24 -5.97 2.30 12.99
CA LEU A 24 -6.04 1.68 11.67
C LEU A 24 -7.38 0.95 11.48
N ALA A 25 -7.80 0.14 12.45
CA ALA A 25 -9.08 -0.57 12.38
C ALA A 25 -10.27 0.39 12.28
N ASN A 26 -10.24 1.51 13.01
CA ASN A 26 -11.24 2.58 12.89
C ASN A 26 -11.21 3.26 11.52
N ALA A 27 -10.03 3.50 10.94
CA ALA A 27 -9.91 4.06 9.60
C ALA A 27 -10.53 3.14 8.55
N LEU A 28 -10.23 1.84 8.60
CA LEU A 28 -10.84 0.83 7.73
C LEU A 28 -12.35 0.74 7.95
N ALA A 29 -12.81 0.81 9.19
CA ALA A 29 -14.23 0.74 9.51
C ALA A 29 -15.04 1.92 8.97
N ARG A 30 -14.43 3.12 8.88
CA ARG A 30 -15.03 4.28 8.20
C ARG A 30 -15.19 4.07 6.70
N GLY A 31 -14.38 3.18 6.10
CA GLY A 31 -14.53 2.75 4.71
C GLY A 31 -15.65 1.72 4.48
N GLY A 32 -16.42 1.36 5.52
CA GLY A 32 -17.55 0.43 5.42
C GLY A 32 -17.23 -1.01 5.83
N VAL A 33 -15.98 -1.32 6.19
CA VAL A 33 -15.60 -2.66 6.66
C VAL A 33 -16.07 -2.86 8.11
N PRO A 34 -16.72 -3.98 8.49
CA PRO A 34 -17.05 -4.24 9.89
C PRO A 34 -15.81 -4.17 10.79
N TYR A 35 -15.91 -3.54 11.96
CA TYR A 35 -14.74 -3.30 12.82
C TYR A 35 -14.00 -4.60 13.22
N SER A 36 -14.72 -5.69 13.46
CA SER A 36 -14.13 -7.01 13.73
C SER A 36 -13.26 -7.49 12.56
N THR A 37 -13.76 -7.36 11.33
CA THR A 37 -13.03 -7.66 10.09
C THR A 37 -11.84 -6.73 9.90
N ALA A 38 -12.02 -5.43 10.12
CA ALA A 38 -10.95 -4.44 10.03
C ALA A 38 -9.81 -4.75 11.01
N SER A 39 -10.14 -5.04 12.28
CA SER A 39 -9.15 -5.42 13.30
C SER A 39 -8.38 -6.69 12.91
N ALA A 40 -9.07 -7.71 12.41
CA ALA A 40 -8.45 -8.93 11.92
C ALA A 40 -7.52 -8.68 10.72
N ARG A 41 -7.94 -7.86 9.76
CA ARG A 41 -7.13 -7.43 8.60
C ARG A 41 -5.83 -6.78 9.04
N ILE A 42 -5.87 -5.80 9.95
CA ILE A 42 -4.68 -5.12 10.44
C ILE A 42 -3.69 -6.08 11.12
N GLN A 43 -4.19 -7.00 11.94
CA GLN A 43 -3.35 -8.02 12.56
C GLN A 43 -2.70 -8.93 11.52
N ASN A 44 -3.45 -9.37 10.51
CA ASN A 44 -2.93 -10.23 9.45
C ASN A 44 -1.91 -9.50 8.58
N TYR A 45 -2.20 -8.26 8.16
CA TYR A 45 -1.26 -7.45 7.39
C TYR A 45 0.06 -7.25 8.13
N SER A 46 0.00 -6.99 9.43
CA SER A 46 1.21 -6.84 10.25
C SER A 46 1.99 -8.15 10.38
N LYS A 47 1.30 -9.28 10.61
CA LYS A 47 1.94 -10.61 10.71
C LYS A 47 2.60 -11.04 9.41
N GLN A 48 2.01 -10.65 8.28
CA GLN A 48 2.48 -10.97 6.94
C GLN A 48 3.50 -9.96 6.40
N ASN A 49 3.85 -8.92 7.17
CA ASN A 49 4.71 -7.82 6.75
C ASN A 49 4.18 -7.07 5.49
N LEU A 50 2.86 -6.98 5.34
CA LEU A 50 2.21 -6.19 4.29
C LEU A 50 2.13 -4.69 4.66
N ILE A 51 2.21 -4.38 5.95
CA ILE A 51 2.34 -3.03 6.51
C ILE A 51 3.43 -3.05 7.59
N HIS A 52 4.09 -1.91 7.82
CA HIS A 52 5.26 -1.89 8.70
C HIS A 52 4.91 -1.54 10.14
N VAL A 53 5.39 -2.37 11.07
CA VAL A 53 5.37 -2.06 12.49
C VAL A 53 6.60 -1.21 12.80
N ARG A 54 6.37 0.06 13.15
CA ARG A 54 7.43 1.05 13.42
C ARG A 54 7.97 0.99 14.84
N GLY A 55 7.22 0.38 15.75
CA GLY A 55 7.61 0.23 17.14
C GLY A 55 6.52 -0.44 17.96
N ARG A 56 6.67 -0.42 19.28
CA ARG A 56 5.68 -0.93 20.22
C ARG A 56 5.53 0.01 21.41
N VAL A 57 4.32 0.10 21.95
CA VAL A 57 4.05 0.89 23.16
C VAL A 57 4.33 0.03 24.39
N GLY A 58 5.42 0.34 25.11
CA GLY A 58 5.81 -0.35 26.35
C GLY A 58 6.63 -1.62 26.14
N GLU A 59 7.07 -2.22 27.23
CA GLU A 59 7.94 -3.41 27.23
C GLU A 59 7.10 -4.69 27.29
N GLY A 60 7.36 -5.63 26.38
CA GLY A 60 6.71 -6.95 26.39
C GLY A 60 6.34 -7.53 25.04
N LYS A 61 6.03 -8.83 25.03
CA LYS A 61 5.61 -9.57 23.83
C LYS A 61 4.24 -9.11 23.30
N ASN A 62 3.38 -8.59 24.18
CA ASN A 62 2.01 -8.17 23.89
C ASN A 62 1.86 -6.64 23.77
N SER A 63 2.97 -5.90 23.76
CA SER A 63 2.94 -4.45 23.60
C SER A 63 2.28 -4.06 22.28
N PRO A 64 1.32 -3.10 22.27
CA PRO A 64 0.64 -2.68 21.05
C PRO A 64 1.61 -2.17 20.00
N ASN A 65 1.45 -2.61 18.76
CA ASN A 65 2.22 -2.12 17.61
C ASN A 65 1.91 -0.65 17.32
N ILE A 66 2.95 0.06 16.88
CA ILE A 66 2.91 1.44 16.40
C ILE A 66 3.11 1.43 14.88
N TYR A 67 2.37 2.27 14.19
CA TYR A 67 2.33 2.39 12.73
C TYR A 67 2.48 3.86 12.32
N GLY A 68 3.06 4.13 11.15
CA GLY A 68 3.09 5.45 10.54
C GLY A 68 1.86 5.72 9.68
N ILE A 69 1.67 6.96 9.22
CA ILE A 69 0.55 7.33 8.35
C ILE A 69 0.55 6.54 7.02
N THR A 70 1.73 6.24 6.50
CA THR A 70 1.92 5.44 5.28
C THR A 70 1.43 4.01 5.46
N ASP A 71 1.57 3.44 6.66
CA ASP A 71 1.08 2.10 7.00
C ASP A 71 -0.45 2.07 7.13
N VAL A 72 -1.05 3.16 7.63
CA VAL A 72 -2.52 3.31 7.63
C VAL A 72 -3.06 3.41 6.21
N ALA A 73 -2.43 4.24 5.37
CA ALA A 73 -2.82 4.41 3.97
C ALA A 73 -2.65 3.11 3.17
N ALA A 74 -1.54 2.39 3.37
CA ALA A 74 -1.33 1.09 2.74
C ALA A 74 -2.37 0.06 3.17
N ALA A 75 -2.73 0.02 4.46
CA ALA A 75 -3.78 -0.87 4.96
C ALA A 75 -5.15 -0.59 4.32
N LEU A 76 -5.50 0.68 4.07
CA LEU A 76 -6.74 1.05 3.38
C LEU A 76 -6.74 0.54 1.93
N MET A 77 -5.63 0.72 1.21
CA MET A 77 -5.50 0.24 -0.17
C MET A 77 -5.58 -1.29 -0.25
N LEU A 78 -4.87 -2.00 0.63
CA LEU A 78 -4.89 -3.46 0.71
C LEU A 78 -6.28 -4.00 1.11
N SER A 79 -6.99 -3.28 1.99
CA SER A 79 -8.37 -3.61 2.34
C SER A 79 -9.29 -3.52 1.12
N GLY A 80 -9.19 -2.43 0.35
CA GLY A 80 -9.93 -2.29 -0.91
C GLY A 80 -9.63 -3.42 -1.88
N LEU A 81 -8.38 -3.87 -1.96
CA LEU A 81 -7.96 -5.01 -2.80
C LEU A 81 -8.64 -6.31 -2.39
N GLN A 82 -8.72 -6.56 -1.09
CA GLN A 82 -9.46 -7.72 -0.57
C GLN A 82 -10.98 -7.60 -0.78
N ASP A 83 -11.53 -6.39 -0.74
CA ASP A 83 -12.96 -6.15 -1.03
C ASP A 83 -13.29 -6.39 -2.51
N CYS A 84 -12.31 -6.25 -3.42
CA CYS A 84 -12.41 -6.68 -4.82
C CYS A 84 -12.22 -8.20 -5.02
N GLY A 85 -12.13 -8.99 -3.95
CA GLY A 85 -11.98 -10.45 -4.02
C GLY A 85 -10.54 -10.94 -4.18
N VAL A 86 -9.53 -10.07 -4.09
CA VAL A 86 -8.12 -10.47 -4.18
C VAL A 86 -7.63 -10.88 -2.79
N ALA A 87 -7.57 -12.18 -2.54
CA ALA A 87 -7.09 -12.76 -1.28
C ALA A 87 -5.77 -13.55 -1.41
N ASP A 88 -5.21 -13.63 -2.61
CA ASP A 88 -3.94 -14.32 -2.90
C ASP A 88 -2.77 -13.59 -2.21
N GLN A 89 -2.03 -14.32 -1.36
CA GLN A 89 -0.95 -13.74 -0.55
C GLN A 89 0.18 -13.16 -1.40
N GLU A 90 0.51 -13.82 -2.51
CA GLU A 90 1.56 -13.35 -3.41
C GLU A 90 1.17 -12.01 -4.03
N VAL A 91 -0.09 -11.90 -4.47
CA VAL A 91 -0.65 -10.67 -5.03
C VAL A 91 -0.69 -9.55 -4.00
N LEU A 92 -1.06 -9.85 -2.75
CA LEU A 92 -1.04 -8.86 -1.66
C LEU A 92 0.38 -8.38 -1.32
N ASN A 93 1.38 -9.26 -1.35
CA ASN A 93 2.79 -8.88 -1.16
C ASN A 93 3.26 -7.95 -2.29
N ILE A 94 2.91 -8.28 -3.53
CA ILE A 94 3.24 -7.47 -4.71
C ILE A 94 2.56 -6.09 -4.63
N ALA A 95 1.29 -6.06 -4.26
CA ALA A 95 0.53 -4.84 -4.03
C ALA A 95 1.18 -3.99 -2.93
N SER A 96 1.46 -4.57 -1.77
CA SER A 96 2.13 -3.88 -0.66
C SER A 96 3.47 -3.29 -1.10
N SER A 97 4.30 -4.06 -1.81
CA SER A 97 5.58 -3.55 -2.34
C SER A 97 5.40 -2.33 -3.25
N ALA A 98 4.39 -2.32 -4.12
CA ALA A 98 4.11 -1.18 -4.99
C ALA A 98 3.68 0.08 -4.23
N LEU A 99 3.08 -0.06 -3.05
CA LEU A 99 2.69 1.07 -2.20
C LEU A 99 3.89 1.71 -1.48
N TYR A 100 4.97 0.96 -1.24
CA TYR A 100 6.14 1.44 -0.51
C TYR A 100 7.38 1.75 -1.37
N TYR A 101 7.46 1.21 -2.58
CA TYR A 101 8.66 1.30 -3.42
C TYR A 101 8.43 2.07 -4.71
N TRP A 102 9.24 3.10 -4.94
CA TRP A 102 9.33 3.77 -6.24
C TRP A 102 10.11 2.91 -7.23
N TYR A 103 9.54 2.68 -8.41
CA TYR A 103 10.20 1.89 -9.45
C TYR A 103 11.10 2.73 -10.36
N LEU A 104 12.09 2.07 -10.99
CA LEU A 104 12.98 2.70 -11.96
C LEU A 104 12.18 3.35 -13.09
N GLY A 105 12.24 4.68 -13.20
CA GLY A 105 11.46 5.46 -14.18
C GLY A 105 10.35 6.30 -13.55
N GLN A 106 10.00 6.06 -12.28
CA GLN A 106 9.18 6.97 -11.50
C GLN A 106 10.05 8.03 -10.83
N GLN A 107 9.55 9.28 -10.78
CA GLN A 107 10.21 10.34 -10.03
C GLN A 107 9.77 10.29 -8.57
N ALA A 108 10.70 9.93 -7.67
CA ALA A 108 10.44 9.93 -6.23
C ALA A 108 10.13 11.36 -5.74
N ARG A 109 8.96 11.55 -5.11
CA ARG A 109 8.49 12.85 -4.57
C ARG A 109 8.35 12.85 -3.05
N SER A 110 8.51 11.70 -2.43
CA SER A 110 8.43 11.45 -1.00
C SER A 110 9.13 10.12 -0.70
N PRO A 111 9.39 9.76 0.57
CA PRO A 111 10.01 8.47 0.91
C PRO A 111 9.28 7.24 0.35
N HIS A 112 7.95 7.31 0.24
CA HIS A 112 7.11 6.23 -0.28
C HIS A 112 6.05 6.75 -1.25
N PRO A 113 5.73 6.03 -2.34
CA PRO A 113 4.70 6.46 -3.26
C PRO A 113 3.33 6.58 -2.58
N ILE A 114 3.00 5.75 -1.58
CA ILE A 114 1.73 5.89 -0.83
C ILE A 114 1.61 7.21 -0.08
N LEU A 115 2.73 7.81 0.33
CA LEU A 115 2.72 9.14 0.95
C LEU A 115 2.45 10.24 -0.07
N ALA A 116 3.05 10.14 -1.27
CA ALA A 116 2.76 11.06 -2.36
C ALA A 116 1.29 10.94 -2.80
N ALA A 117 0.81 9.70 -2.93
CA ALA A 117 -0.57 9.40 -3.29
C ALA A 117 -1.56 9.94 -2.26
N LEU A 118 -1.27 9.79 -0.95
CA LEU A 118 -2.09 10.37 0.11
C LEU A 118 -2.19 11.90 -0.03
N SER A 119 -1.06 12.60 -0.17
CA SER A 119 -1.05 14.06 -0.32
C SER A 119 -1.85 14.50 -1.55
N ASP A 120 -1.50 13.95 -2.70
CA ASP A 120 -2.12 14.28 -3.99
C ASP A 120 -3.63 13.97 -3.97
N THR A 121 -4.06 12.85 -3.38
CA THR A 121 -5.49 12.50 -3.25
C THR A 121 -6.25 13.51 -2.41
N LEU A 122 -5.67 13.97 -1.29
CA LEU A 122 -6.30 14.97 -0.45
C LEU A 122 -6.38 16.34 -1.14
N ASP A 123 -5.49 16.61 -2.10
CA ASP A 123 -5.47 17.79 -2.96
C ASP A 123 -6.30 17.62 -4.26
N GLY A 124 -6.97 16.47 -4.44
CA GLY A 124 -7.87 16.20 -5.56
C GLY A 124 -7.23 15.59 -6.81
N THR A 125 -5.95 15.21 -6.74
CA THR A 125 -5.25 14.47 -7.80
C THR A 125 -5.38 12.96 -7.56
N GLU A 126 -5.96 12.24 -8.52
CA GLU A 126 -6.26 10.81 -8.36
C GLU A 126 -5.05 9.92 -8.64
N TRP A 127 -4.90 8.89 -7.81
CA TRP A 127 -3.93 7.81 -7.97
C TRP A 127 -4.65 6.47 -8.05
N ALA A 128 -4.00 5.47 -8.61
CA ALA A 128 -4.50 4.11 -8.58
C ALA A 128 -3.39 3.07 -8.44
N LEU A 129 -3.69 2.02 -7.69
CA LEU A 129 -2.98 0.75 -7.74
C LEU A 129 -3.60 -0.10 -8.83
N GLN A 130 -2.80 -0.46 -9.83
CA GLN A 130 -3.18 -1.31 -10.95
C GLN A 130 -2.35 -2.58 -10.92
N LEU A 131 -3.03 -3.73 -10.97
CA LEU A 131 -2.42 -5.05 -11.01
C LEU A 131 -2.91 -5.76 -12.26
N ARG A 132 -1.98 -6.12 -13.15
CA ARG A 132 -2.29 -6.87 -14.37
C ARG A 132 -1.75 -8.29 -14.23
N PHE A 133 -2.64 -9.25 -14.39
CA PHE A 133 -2.34 -10.66 -14.28
C PHE A 133 -1.95 -11.21 -15.65
N MET A 134 -0.73 -11.72 -15.72
CA MET A 134 -0.16 -12.31 -16.92
C MET A 134 -0.11 -13.82 -16.76
N ARG A 135 -0.34 -14.54 -17.85
CA ARG A 135 -0.22 -15.99 -17.93
C ARG A 135 0.59 -16.40 -19.14
N HIS A 136 1.56 -17.26 -18.92
CA HIS A 136 2.36 -17.85 -19.98
C HIS A 136 1.57 -18.97 -20.65
N SER A 137 1.41 -18.90 -21.97
CA SER A 137 0.53 -19.80 -22.73
C SER A 137 0.99 -21.27 -22.71
N GLN A 138 2.30 -21.53 -22.77
CA GLN A 138 2.82 -22.89 -22.72
C GLN A 138 2.95 -23.44 -21.29
N THR A 139 3.74 -22.77 -20.44
CA THR A 139 4.08 -23.26 -19.09
C THR A 139 2.99 -23.04 -18.05
N GLN A 140 1.97 -22.22 -18.37
CA GLN A 140 0.92 -21.80 -17.45
C GLN A 140 1.45 -20.99 -16.25
N ALA A 141 2.71 -20.53 -16.29
CA ALA A 141 3.29 -19.66 -15.28
C ALA A 141 2.48 -18.37 -15.13
N ARG A 142 2.41 -17.86 -13.90
CA ARG A 142 1.72 -16.62 -13.55
C ARG A 142 2.74 -15.53 -13.30
N TYR A 143 2.40 -14.31 -13.67
CA TYR A 143 3.18 -13.12 -13.31
C TYR A 143 2.22 -11.95 -13.06
N VAL A 144 2.59 -11.03 -12.16
CA VAL A 144 1.77 -9.86 -11.86
C VAL A 144 2.57 -8.60 -12.15
N LEU A 145 2.14 -7.87 -13.18
CA LEU A 145 2.60 -6.50 -13.40
C LEU A 145 1.88 -5.58 -12.43
N ARG A 146 2.58 -4.56 -11.97
CA ARG A 146 2.08 -3.62 -10.98
C ARG A 146 2.43 -2.20 -11.39
N ASN A 147 1.48 -1.30 -11.22
CA ASN A 147 1.67 0.12 -11.32
C ASN A 147 1.01 0.77 -10.12
N PHE A 148 1.70 1.71 -9.48
CA PHE A 148 1.09 2.61 -8.52
C PHE A 148 1.54 4.03 -8.85
N GLY A 149 0.59 4.83 -9.32
CA GLY A 149 0.86 6.13 -9.92
C GLY A 149 -0.41 6.94 -10.11
N ARG A 150 -0.24 8.19 -10.56
CA ARG A 150 -1.35 9.08 -10.90
C ARG A 150 -2.12 8.56 -12.11
N LEU A 151 -3.43 8.78 -12.13
CA LEU A 151 -4.29 8.38 -13.25
C LEU A 151 -4.16 9.29 -14.48
N ASP A 152 -3.62 10.50 -14.32
CA ASP A 152 -3.36 11.45 -15.40
C ASP A 152 -2.01 11.22 -16.12
N GLN A 153 -1.25 10.22 -15.67
CA GLN A 153 0.04 9.84 -16.23
C GLN A 153 -0.02 8.46 -16.88
N GLU A 154 0.86 8.22 -17.86
CA GLU A 154 1.00 6.91 -18.45
C GLU A 154 1.45 5.89 -17.38
N ALA A 155 0.78 4.73 -17.35
CA ALA A 155 1.05 3.70 -16.37
C ALA A 155 2.45 3.10 -16.55
N PHE A 156 3.28 3.18 -15.51
CA PHE A 156 4.57 2.50 -15.48
C PHE A 156 4.41 1.08 -14.95
N TRP A 157 4.45 0.08 -15.84
CA TRP A 157 4.29 -1.33 -15.48
C TRP A 157 5.59 -1.95 -14.98
N ALA A 158 5.81 -1.94 -13.67
CA ALA A 158 6.97 -2.59 -13.07
C ALA A 158 6.90 -4.11 -13.28
N GLY A 159 8.01 -4.69 -13.75
CA GLY A 159 8.11 -6.10 -14.12
C GLY A 159 7.81 -6.40 -15.59
N ALA A 160 7.49 -5.39 -16.42
CA ALA A 160 7.19 -5.56 -17.84
C ALA A 160 8.35 -6.20 -18.61
N GLU A 161 9.59 -6.01 -18.15
CA GLU A 161 10.77 -6.66 -18.69
C GLU A 161 10.73 -8.19 -18.62
N ASN A 162 9.97 -8.75 -17.68
CA ASN A 162 9.86 -10.20 -17.45
C ASN A 162 8.76 -10.86 -18.30
N VAL A 163 7.98 -10.07 -19.04
CA VAL A 163 6.85 -10.55 -19.87
C VAL A 163 6.92 -10.03 -21.31
N LYS A 164 8.14 -9.75 -21.79
CA LYS A 164 8.39 -9.32 -23.18
C LYS A 164 8.13 -10.41 -24.22
N ASP A 165 8.18 -11.68 -23.79
CA ASP A 165 7.93 -12.82 -24.67
C ASP A 165 6.45 -12.83 -25.12
N PRO A 166 6.14 -12.98 -26.42
CA PRO A 166 4.77 -13.02 -26.94
C PRO A 166 3.92 -14.16 -26.35
N GLU A 167 4.52 -15.15 -25.70
CA GLU A 167 3.80 -16.24 -25.03
C GLU A 167 3.12 -15.79 -23.74
N TRP A 168 3.44 -14.62 -23.20
CA TRP A 168 2.70 -14.00 -22.10
C TRP A 168 1.47 -13.26 -22.62
N SER A 169 0.33 -13.59 -22.04
CA SER A 169 -0.94 -12.92 -22.32
C SER A 169 -1.55 -12.34 -21.04
N SER A 170 -2.18 -11.17 -21.16
CA SER A 170 -2.98 -10.62 -20.07
C SER A 170 -4.26 -11.43 -19.92
N VAL A 171 -4.54 -11.89 -18.69
CA VAL A 171 -5.75 -12.68 -18.37
C VAL A 171 -6.72 -11.92 -17.48
N GLY A 172 -6.34 -10.74 -16.99
CA GLY A 172 -7.19 -9.89 -16.17
C GLY A 172 -6.44 -8.71 -15.59
N GLU A 173 -7.19 -7.73 -15.09
CA GLU A 173 -6.66 -6.54 -14.45
C GLU A 173 -7.55 -6.12 -13.28
N VAL A 174 -6.93 -5.63 -12.21
CA VAL A 174 -7.60 -5.01 -11.07
C VAL A 174 -7.05 -3.60 -10.90
N LEU A 175 -7.95 -2.62 -10.79
CA LEU A 175 -7.63 -1.22 -10.55
C LEU A 175 -8.35 -0.76 -9.30
N ILE A 176 -7.61 -0.14 -8.38
CA ILE A 176 -8.15 0.45 -7.15
C ILE A 176 -7.65 1.87 -7.04
N THR A 177 -8.58 2.81 -7.04
CA THR A 177 -8.26 4.22 -6.85
C THR A 177 -7.92 4.51 -5.40
N THR A 178 -7.23 5.62 -5.16
CA THR A 178 -6.90 6.08 -3.81
C THR A 178 -8.04 6.77 -3.09
N ALA A 179 -9.27 6.75 -3.61
CA ALA A 179 -10.45 7.32 -2.96
C ALA A 179 -10.62 6.94 -1.47
N PRO A 180 -10.33 5.68 -1.03
CA PRO A 180 -10.38 5.32 0.39
C PRO A 180 -9.47 6.17 1.29
N LEU A 181 -8.40 6.76 0.76
CA LEU A 181 -7.48 7.60 1.52
C LEU A 181 -8.13 8.88 2.06
N HIS A 182 -9.25 9.33 1.51
CA HIS A 182 -10.03 10.44 2.08
C HIS A 182 -10.50 10.18 3.52
N ALA A 183 -10.65 8.91 3.93
CA ALA A 183 -10.98 8.55 5.31
C ALA A 183 -9.93 9.06 6.32
N LEU A 184 -8.68 9.26 5.87
CA LEU A 184 -7.56 9.74 6.69
C LEU A 184 -7.58 11.25 6.91
N ARG A 185 -8.36 12.04 6.15
CA ARG A 185 -8.43 13.50 6.31
C ARG A 185 -8.72 13.92 7.75
N SER A 186 -9.63 13.19 8.40
CA SER A 186 -10.03 13.42 9.80
C SER A 186 -8.99 12.97 10.84
N LEU A 187 -8.02 12.14 10.46
CA LEU A 187 -6.91 11.73 11.33
C LEU A 187 -5.71 12.68 11.24
N ILE A 188 -5.62 13.44 10.15
CA ILE A 188 -4.51 14.37 9.86
C ILE A 188 -4.91 15.81 10.24
N ALA A 189 -6.21 16.13 10.27
CA ALA A 189 -6.67 17.44 10.72
C ALA A 189 -6.33 17.67 12.21
N PRO A 190 -5.83 18.86 12.60
CA PRO A 190 -5.68 19.20 14.00
C PRO A 190 -7.06 19.13 14.71
N PRO A 191 -7.10 18.73 15.99
CA PRO A 191 -8.36 18.65 16.73
C PRO A 191 -9.06 20.02 16.73
N ALA A 192 -10.37 20.01 16.51
CA ALA A 192 -11.17 21.23 16.50
C ALA A 192 -10.96 22.03 17.80
N GLY A 193 -10.46 23.26 17.68
CA GLY A 193 -10.23 24.16 18.82
C GLY A 193 -8.75 24.45 19.17
N MET A 194 -7.78 23.94 18.41
CA MET A 194 -6.38 24.38 18.51
C MET A 194 -6.03 25.27 17.31
N ASN A 195 -6.24 26.59 17.47
CA ASN A 195 -5.57 27.64 16.69
C ASN A 195 -4.59 28.36 17.60
#